data_AF-A0A965J2B7-F1
#
_entry.id   AF-A0A965J2B7-F1
#
_cell.length_a   1.000
_cell.length_b   1.000
_cell.length_c   1.000
_cell.angle_alpha   90.00
_cell.angle_beta   90.00
_cell.angle_gamma   90.00
#
_symmetry.space_group_name_H-M   'P 1'
#
loop_
_entity.id
_entity.type
_entity.pdbx_description
1 polymer ?
#
loop_
_entity_poly.entity_id
_entity_poly.type
_entity_poly.pdbx_seq_one_letter_code
_entity_poly.pdbx_strand_id
1 'polypeptide(L)'
;MKDVFLRPNLILERFKTLVSQKDPYQMDLATLPILEVAKTHKLFILNHRVRTDKNKQISSKTLFREIKRIREQFGGGAENWGLHPSWQSQSNQSVTKKEWEWEKTELEKNINTPVKHARLHYIHLRLPGSYQILQEIGISHDWSMGYPDAIGFRAGTSKSYLWYDLSQEKYSGLNIHPFCIMDVTCKNYLGLTHNISIEKSHSIKQSLYLLGGTFCFIFHNESVSNSFPWKGWKNTIIQWVKQPISNPIKPQ
;
A
#
# COMPACT_ATOMS: atom_id res chain seq x y z
N MET A 1 7.38 -26.01 -10.21
CA MET A 1 7.44 -26.39 -11.65
C MET A 1 7.18 -25.23 -12.61
N LYS A 2 6.15 -24.37 -12.45
CA LYS A 2 5.95 -23.20 -13.35
C LYS A 2 7.18 -22.28 -13.48
N ASP A 3 7.87 -22.01 -12.37
CA ASP A 3 9.09 -21.18 -12.37
C ASP A 3 10.25 -21.80 -13.18
N VAL A 4 10.28 -23.12 -13.38
CA VAL A 4 11.35 -23.78 -14.17
C VAL A 4 11.33 -23.29 -15.61
N PHE A 5 10.13 -23.08 -16.15
CA PHE A 5 9.92 -22.65 -17.53
C PHE A 5 9.77 -21.13 -17.67
N LEU A 6 9.17 -20.47 -16.67
CA LEU A 6 8.86 -19.04 -16.76
C LEU A 6 9.94 -18.13 -16.17
N ARG A 7 10.68 -18.60 -15.15
CA ARG A 7 11.67 -17.81 -14.40
C ARG A 7 12.82 -18.68 -13.90
N PRO A 8 13.64 -19.27 -14.81
CA PRO A 8 14.69 -20.22 -14.43
C PRO A 8 15.71 -19.62 -13.44
N ASN A 9 15.96 -18.32 -13.51
CA ASN A 9 16.85 -17.60 -12.59
C ASN A 9 16.40 -17.66 -11.12
N LEU A 10 15.13 -17.96 -10.84
CA LEU A 10 14.60 -18.08 -9.47
C LEU A 10 14.75 -19.49 -8.88
N ILE A 11 15.10 -20.52 -9.67
CA ILE A 11 15.11 -21.92 -9.20
C ILE A 11 16.07 -22.10 -8.01
N LEU A 12 17.28 -21.55 -8.11
CA LEU A 12 18.28 -21.62 -7.03
C LEU A 12 17.79 -20.92 -5.76
N GLU A 13 17.12 -19.77 -5.91
CA GLU A 13 16.53 -19.03 -4.78
C GLU A 13 15.41 -19.85 -4.12
N ARG A 14 14.53 -20.48 -4.90
CA ARG A 14 13.47 -21.36 -4.40
C ARG A 14 14.02 -22.56 -3.64
N PHE A 15 15.05 -23.22 -4.18
CA PHE A 15 15.69 -24.34 -3.50
C PHE A 15 16.32 -23.90 -2.17
N LYS A 16 17.03 -22.76 -2.17
CA LYS A 16 17.57 -22.17 -0.94
C LYS A 16 16.48 -21.85 0.08
N THR A 17 15.34 -21.30 -0.33
CA THR A 17 14.20 -21.05 0.56
C THR A 17 13.65 -22.34 1.15
N LEU A 18 13.54 -23.43 0.38
CA LEU A 18 13.06 -24.72 0.89
C LEU A 18 14.02 -25.33 1.92
N VAL A 19 15.33 -25.22 1.69
CA VAL A 19 16.36 -25.78 2.58
C VAL A 19 16.55 -24.92 3.84
N SER A 20 16.60 -23.59 3.68
CA SER A 20 16.86 -22.66 4.79
C SER A 20 15.61 -22.23 5.55
N GLN A 21 14.42 -22.48 5.00
CA GLN A 21 13.12 -21.95 5.46
C GLN A 21 13.02 -20.43 5.57
N LYS A 22 14.00 -19.69 5.04
CA LYS A 22 13.98 -18.23 4.98
C LYS A 22 13.46 -17.81 3.61
N ASP A 23 12.20 -17.40 3.60
CA ASP A 23 11.56 -16.83 2.41
C ASP A 23 11.83 -15.32 2.38
N PRO A 24 12.52 -14.78 1.34
CA PRO A 24 12.84 -13.36 1.27
C PRO A 24 11.60 -12.45 1.19
N TYR A 25 10.42 -13.00 0.90
CA TYR A 25 9.15 -12.29 0.92
C TYR A 25 8.48 -12.29 2.30
N GLN A 26 9.04 -13.00 3.31
CA GLN A 26 8.58 -12.90 4.70
C GLN A 26 8.70 -11.46 5.19
N MET A 27 7.63 -10.97 5.81
CA MET A 27 7.57 -9.58 6.23
C MET A 27 8.70 -9.23 7.22
N ASP A 28 9.12 -10.16 8.08
CA ASP A 28 10.21 -9.96 9.06
C ASP A 28 11.51 -9.51 8.40
N LEU A 29 11.81 -10.08 7.23
CA LEU A 29 13.04 -9.79 6.49
C LEU A 29 12.86 -8.58 5.59
N ALA A 30 11.66 -8.37 5.07
CA ALA A 30 11.39 -7.41 3.99
C ALA A 30 10.74 -6.11 4.52
N THR A 31 9.48 -6.19 4.91
CA THR A 31 8.62 -5.04 5.21
C THR A 31 8.82 -4.48 6.61
N LEU A 32 8.97 -5.35 7.62
CA LEU A 32 9.00 -4.96 9.02
C LEU A 32 10.14 -4.00 9.38
N PRO A 33 11.38 -4.18 8.88
CA PRO A 33 12.47 -3.21 9.09
C PRO A 33 12.18 -1.81 8.55
N ILE A 34 11.28 -1.68 7.57
CA ILE A 34 10.88 -0.38 7.01
C ILE A 34 9.84 0.27 7.93
N LEU A 35 8.90 -0.52 8.45
CA LEU A 35 7.86 -0.04 9.36
C LEU A 35 8.44 0.43 10.70
N GLU A 36 9.47 -0.24 11.21
CA GLU A 36 10.17 0.17 12.45
C GLU A 36 10.81 1.56 12.34
N VAL A 37 11.26 1.96 11.15
CA VAL A 37 11.86 3.28 10.89
C VAL A 37 10.79 4.33 10.58
N ALA A 38 9.59 3.91 10.15
CA ALA A 38 8.51 4.80 9.77
C ALA A 38 7.69 5.25 11.00
N LYS A 39 7.65 6.56 11.27
CA LYS A 39 6.87 7.15 12.37
C LYS A 39 5.37 6.83 12.32
N THR A 40 4.82 6.71 11.11
CA THR A 40 3.40 6.44 10.86
C THR A 40 3.27 5.54 9.64
N HIS A 41 2.55 4.43 9.75
CA HIS A 41 2.33 3.50 8.65
C HIS A 41 0.90 2.94 8.64
N LYS A 42 0.56 2.24 7.56
CA LYS A 42 -0.65 1.41 7.41
C LYS A 42 -0.29 0.16 6.61
N LEU A 43 -0.83 -0.98 7.02
CA LEU A 43 -0.81 -2.24 6.28
C LEU A 43 -2.19 -2.46 5.65
N PHE A 44 -2.23 -2.48 4.32
CA PHE A 44 -3.45 -2.76 3.56
C PHE A 44 -3.48 -4.23 3.16
N ILE A 45 -4.49 -4.96 3.61
CA ILE A 45 -4.59 -6.41 3.44
C ILE A 45 -5.62 -6.77 2.37
N LEU A 46 -5.20 -7.53 1.37
CA LEU A 46 -6.07 -8.16 0.39
C LEU A 46 -6.39 -9.58 0.87
N ASN A 47 -7.66 -9.84 1.20
CA ASN A 47 -8.14 -11.12 1.73
C ASN A 47 -9.41 -11.61 1.02
N HIS A 48 -9.41 -11.56 -0.31
CA HIS A 48 -10.55 -12.00 -1.12
C HIS A 48 -10.85 -13.50 -0.93
N ARG A 49 -12.10 -13.93 -1.11
CA ARG A 49 -12.46 -15.37 -0.97
C ARG A 49 -11.92 -16.24 -2.10
N VAL A 50 -11.77 -15.67 -3.31
CA VAL A 50 -11.40 -16.40 -4.51
C VAL A 50 -10.09 -15.85 -5.05
N ARG A 51 -9.09 -16.70 -5.26
CA ARG A 51 -7.86 -16.25 -5.94
C ARG A 51 -8.14 -16.08 -7.43
N THR A 52 -7.84 -14.90 -7.99
CA THR A 52 -7.97 -14.61 -9.42
C THR A 52 -6.68 -13.99 -9.97
N ASP A 53 -6.61 -13.76 -11.28
CA ASP A 53 -5.45 -13.10 -11.90
C ASP A 53 -5.26 -11.65 -11.43
N LYS A 54 -6.35 -10.98 -11.06
CA LYS A 54 -6.34 -9.62 -10.52
C LYS A 54 -6.27 -9.60 -9.00
N ASN A 55 -6.87 -10.59 -8.33
CA ASN A 55 -6.85 -10.72 -6.88
C ASN A 55 -5.88 -11.82 -6.47
N LYS A 56 -4.59 -11.56 -6.70
CA LYS A 56 -3.51 -12.50 -6.40
C LYS A 56 -3.16 -12.43 -4.92
N GLN A 57 -3.38 -13.54 -4.23
CA GLN A 57 -3.06 -13.68 -2.81
C GLN A 57 -2.66 -15.12 -2.49
N ILE A 58 -2.05 -15.30 -1.33
CA ILE A 58 -1.82 -16.61 -0.73
C ILE A 58 -3.14 -17.21 -0.20
N SER A 59 -3.11 -18.46 0.25
CA SER A 59 -4.30 -19.08 0.84
C SER A 59 -4.76 -18.30 2.07
N SER A 60 -6.07 -18.18 2.30
CA SER A 60 -6.63 -17.44 3.44
C SER A 60 -6.10 -17.98 4.77
N LYS A 61 -5.95 -19.30 4.90
CA LYS A 61 -5.35 -19.94 6.09
C LYS A 61 -3.92 -19.44 6.35
N THR A 62 -3.09 -19.33 5.31
CA THR A 62 -1.73 -18.82 5.44
C THR A 62 -1.73 -17.32 5.73
N LEU A 63 -2.57 -16.54 5.04
CA LEU A 63 -2.70 -15.10 5.23
C LEU A 63 -3.07 -14.75 6.67
N PHE A 64 -4.10 -15.39 7.22
CA PHE A 64 -4.55 -15.09 8.58
C PHE A 64 -3.58 -15.55 9.66
N ARG A 65 -2.83 -16.64 9.42
CA ARG A 65 -1.71 -17.02 10.29
C ARG A 65 -0.65 -15.92 10.31
N GLU A 66 -0.32 -15.38 9.16
CA GLU A 66 0.69 -14.33 9.04
C GLU A 66 0.21 -13.01 9.63
N ILE A 67 -1.05 -12.62 9.42
CA ILE A 67 -1.66 -11.44 10.05
C ILE A 67 -1.62 -11.56 11.57
N LYS A 68 -1.99 -12.72 12.13
CA LYS A 68 -1.92 -12.96 13.57
C LYS A 68 -0.50 -12.79 14.09
N ARG A 69 0.48 -13.40 13.41
CA ARG A 69 1.90 -13.32 13.77
C ARG A 69 2.42 -11.88 13.74
N ILE A 70 2.13 -11.13 12.67
CA ILE A 70 2.57 -9.73 12.53
C ILE A 70 1.90 -8.87 13.59
N ARG A 71 0.61 -9.07 13.88
CA ARG A 71 -0.10 -8.34 14.93
C ARG A 71 0.52 -8.54 16.30
N GLU A 72 0.99 -9.75 16.63
CA GLU A 72 1.69 -10.03 17.88
C GLU A 72 3.01 -9.24 18.00
N GLN A 73 3.69 -8.99 16.87
CA GLN A 73 4.97 -8.28 16.84
C GLN A 73 4.84 -6.75 16.69
N PHE A 74 3.92 -6.28 15.83
CA PHE A 74 3.73 -4.88 15.42
C PHE A 74 2.59 -4.18 16.15
N GLY A 75 1.82 -4.91 16.96
CA GLY A 75 0.67 -4.39 17.69
C GLY A 75 -0.63 -4.44 16.89
N GLY A 76 -1.74 -4.30 17.62
CA GLY A 76 -3.11 -4.41 17.10
C GLY A 76 -3.84 -3.07 16.95
N GLY A 77 -3.13 -1.94 16.95
CA GLY A 77 -3.73 -0.61 16.82
C GLY A 77 -4.56 -0.49 15.54
N ALA A 78 -5.84 -0.12 15.67
CA ALA A 78 -6.80 -0.06 14.56
C ALA A 78 -6.30 0.83 13.40
N GLU A 79 -5.53 1.87 13.73
CA GLU A 79 -4.97 2.85 12.81
C GLU A 79 -3.89 2.30 11.88
N ASN A 80 -3.30 1.14 12.20
CA ASN A 80 -2.24 0.51 11.41
C ASN A 80 -2.78 -0.48 10.40
N TRP A 81 -4.06 -0.87 10.49
CA TRP A 81 -4.66 -1.88 9.62
C TRP A 81 -5.67 -1.26 8.67
N GLY A 82 -5.60 -1.67 7.41
CA GLY A 82 -6.49 -1.21 6.36
C GLY A 82 -6.95 -2.34 5.47
N LEU A 83 -8.12 -2.16 4.90
CA LEU A 83 -8.65 -2.99 3.84
C LEU A 83 -7.91 -2.68 2.53
N HIS A 84 -7.48 -3.70 1.81
CA HIS A 84 -7.09 -3.58 0.41
C HIS A 84 -8.19 -4.22 -0.45
N PRO A 85 -9.28 -3.50 -0.75
CA PRO A 85 -10.46 -4.11 -1.34
C PRO A 85 -10.12 -4.76 -2.67
N SER A 86 -10.62 -5.97 -2.89
CA SER A 86 -10.36 -6.72 -4.11
C SER A 86 -10.84 -5.98 -5.35
N TRP A 87 -10.18 -6.25 -6.47
CA TRP A 87 -10.63 -5.78 -7.76
C TRP A 87 -11.96 -6.46 -8.13
N GLN A 88 -12.96 -5.65 -8.46
CA GLN A 88 -14.28 -6.09 -8.88
C GLN A 88 -14.57 -5.65 -10.31
N SER A 89 -15.23 -6.53 -11.07
CA SER A 89 -15.65 -6.23 -12.45
C SER A 89 -16.83 -5.26 -12.47
N GLN A 90 -16.92 -4.49 -13.56
CA GLN A 90 -17.63 -3.21 -13.60
C GLN A 90 -19.15 -3.26 -13.44
N SER A 91 -19.76 -4.45 -13.53
CA SER A 91 -21.18 -4.55 -13.86
C SER A 91 -22.13 -4.41 -12.67
N ASN A 92 -21.67 -4.41 -11.42
CA ASN A 92 -22.58 -4.38 -10.28
C ASN A 92 -21.97 -3.80 -8.98
N GLN A 93 -22.43 -2.60 -8.60
CA GLN A 93 -22.04 -1.94 -7.35
C GLN A 93 -22.50 -2.72 -6.10
N SER A 94 -23.69 -3.33 -6.12
CA SER A 94 -24.19 -4.12 -5.00
C SER A 94 -23.35 -5.38 -4.77
N VAL A 95 -22.87 -6.02 -5.84
CA VAL A 95 -21.90 -7.13 -5.74
C VAL A 95 -20.59 -6.61 -5.16
N THR A 96 -20.05 -5.52 -5.71
CA THR A 96 -18.80 -4.93 -5.20
C THR A 96 -18.87 -4.61 -3.72
N LYS A 97 -19.97 -3.99 -3.26
CA LYS A 97 -20.23 -3.71 -1.85
C LYS A 97 -20.22 -4.98 -1.01
N LYS A 98 -20.98 -6.01 -1.40
CA LYS A 98 -21.06 -7.29 -0.67
C LYS A 98 -19.69 -7.97 -0.57
N GLU A 99 -18.88 -7.93 -1.62
CA GLU A 99 -17.53 -8.49 -1.60
C GLU A 99 -16.62 -7.74 -0.63
N TRP A 100 -16.57 -6.40 -0.73
CA TRP A 100 -15.72 -5.59 0.14
C TRP A 100 -16.17 -5.59 1.61
N GLU A 101 -17.48 -5.65 1.87
CA GLU A 101 -18.03 -5.80 3.21
C GLU A 101 -17.64 -7.15 3.83
N TRP A 102 -17.69 -8.22 3.05
CA TRP A 102 -17.22 -9.53 3.49
C TRP A 102 -15.71 -9.52 3.78
N GLU A 103 -14.89 -8.96 2.89
CA GLU A 103 -13.44 -8.83 3.08
C GLU A 103 -13.10 -8.04 4.34
N LYS A 104 -13.80 -6.91 4.55
CA LYS A 104 -13.66 -6.10 5.76
C LYS A 104 -14.01 -6.90 7.01
N THR A 105 -15.16 -7.56 7.03
CA THR A 105 -15.62 -8.36 8.18
C THR A 105 -14.64 -9.47 8.51
N GLU A 106 -14.16 -10.18 7.48
CA GLU A 106 -13.20 -11.26 7.67
C GLU A 106 -11.84 -10.73 8.16
N LEU A 107 -11.41 -9.56 7.68
CA LEU A 107 -10.19 -8.92 8.18
C LEU A 107 -10.36 -8.53 9.65
N GLU A 108 -11.42 -7.80 10.00
CA GLU A 108 -11.74 -7.35 11.37
C GLU A 108 -11.76 -8.51 12.36
N LYS A 109 -12.35 -9.65 11.98
CA LYS A 109 -12.37 -10.88 12.79
C LYS A 109 -10.96 -11.40 13.09
N ASN A 110 -10.05 -11.34 12.13
CA ASN A 110 -8.70 -11.88 12.27
C ASN A 110 -7.73 -10.91 12.96
N ILE A 111 -7.95 -9.60 12.87
CA ILE A 111 -7.16 -8.59 13.58
C ILE A 111 -7.77 -8.16 14.93
N ASN A 112 -9.01 -8.57 15.21
CA ASN A 112 -9.78 -8.25 16.40
C ASN A 112 -9.83 -6.73 16.70
N THR A 113 -10.04 -5.92 15.66
CA THR A 113 -10.20 -4.48 15.75
C THR A 113 -10.97 -3.94 14.54
N PRO A 114 -11.77 -2.87 14.67
CA PRO A 114 -12.47 -2.28 13.54
C PRO A 114 -11.50 -1.75 12.47
N VAL A 115 -11.82 -1.95 11.20
CA VAL A 115 -11.04 -1.45 10.07
C VAL A 115 -11.70 -0.19 9.54
N LYS A 116 -10.98 0.93 9.59
CA LYS A 116 -11.44 2.25 9.14
C LYS A 116 -10.67 2.83 7.95
N HIS A 117 -9.57 2.19 7.56
CA HIS A 117 -8.72 2.60 6.45
C HIS A 117 -8.93 1.67 5.25
N ALA A 118 -8.91 2.23 4.05
CA ALA A 118 -8.85 1.45 2.82
C ALA A 118 -7.85 2.03 1.81
N ARG A 119 -7.33 1.16 0.94
CA ARG A 119 -6.61 1.53 -0.27
C ARG A 119 -7.06 0.61 -1.39
N LEU A 120 -7.60 1.15 -2.48
CA LEU A 120 -8.16 0.40 -3.60
C LEU A 120 -7.08 -0.31 -4.41
N HIS A 121 -7.29 -1.60 -4.69
CA HIS A 121 -6.41 -2.37 -5.56
C HIS A 121 -6.30 -1.73 -6.95
N TYR A 122 -5.07 -1.67 -7.48
CA TYR A 122 -4.72 -0.95 -8.72
C TYR A 122 -5.02 0.55 -8.77
N ILE A 123 -5.33 1.21 -7.63
CA ILE A 123 -5.83 2.59 -7.63
C ILE A 123 -7.08 2.70 -8.53
N HIS A 124 -7.88 1.63 -8.56
CA HIS A 124 -9.08 1.51 -9.41
C HIS A 124 -10.24 2.32 -8.83
N LEU A 125 -9.98 3.62 -8.65
CA LEU A 125 -10.85 4.60 -8.04
C LEU A 125 -11.88 5.08 -9.07
N ARG A 126 -13.14 4.71 -8.85
CA ARG A 126 -14.27 5.11 -9.67
C ARG A 126 -15.16 6.06 -8.88
N LEU A 127 -15.01 7.35 -9.12
CA LEU A 127 -15.83 8.34 -8.45
C LEU A 127 -17.22 8.45 -9.10
N PRO A 128 -18.29 8.69 -8.33
CA PRO A 128 -18.32 8.71 -6.85
C PRO A 128 -18.43 7.30 -6.23
N GLY A 129 -18.79 6.28 -7.02
CA GLY A 129 -19.25 4.97 -6.52
C GLY A 129 -18.29 4.23 -5.59
N SER A 130 -16.98 4.23 -5.85
CA SER A 130 -15.99 3.61 -4.95
C SER A 130 -16.03 4.23 -3.55
N TYR A 131 -16.12 5.56 -3.47
CA TYR A 131 -16.13 6.28 -2.19
C TYR A 131 -17.48 6.19 -1.47
N GLN A 132 -18.57 6.08 -2.22
CA GLN A 132 -19.88 5.77 -1.64
C GLN A 132 -19.88 4.37 -1.00
N ILE A 133 -19.40 3.35 -1.73
CA ILE A 133 -19.31 1.99 -1.20
C ILE A 133 -18.41 1.92 0.04
N LEU A 134 -17.23 2.55 0.01
CA LEU A 134 -16.33 2.58 1.17
C LEU A 134 -17.03 3.15 2.41
N GLN A 135 -17.77 4.25 2.27
CA GLN A 135 -18.53 4.82 3.39
C GLN A 135 -19.64 3.90 3.88
N GLU A 136 -20.40 3.30 2.95
CA GLU A 136 -21.49 2.38 3.29
C GLU A 136 -21.02 1.16 4.08
N ILE A 137 -19.79 0.68 3.85
CA ILE A 137 -19.19 -0.42 4.63
C ILE A 137 -18.42 0.09 5.87
N GLY A 138 -18.51 1.38 6.19
CA GLY A 138 -17.98 1.98 7.41
C GLY A 138 -16.50 2.36 7.39
N ILE A 139 -15.88 2.48 6.20
CA ILE A 139 -14.54 3.04 6.01
C ILE A 139 -14.62 4.57 6.04
N SER A 140 -13.74 5.20 6.82
CA SER A 140 -13.68 6.66 6.98
C SER A 140 -12.37 7.27 6.48
N HIS A 141 -11.41 6.46 6.02
CA HIS A 141 -10.15 6.94 5.48
C HIS A 141 -9.76 6.18 4.20
N ASP A 142 -9.53 6.91 3.12
CA ASP A 142 -9.02 6.35 1.86
C ASP A 142 -7.59 6.83 1.57
N TRP A 143 -6.75 5.92 1.08
CA TRP A 143 -5.34 6.16 0.72
C TRP A 143 -5.08 5.88 -0.77
N SER A 144 -6.11 6.01 -1.60
CA SER A 144 -6.06 5.64 -3.03
C SER A 144 -5.86 6.84 -3.95
N MET A 145 -5.96 8.07 -3.44
CA MET A 145 -5.91 9.28 -4.25
C MET A 145 -4.47 9.65 -4.65
N GLY A 146 -3.97 8.98 -5.69
CA GLY A 146 -2.70 9.28 -6.34
C GLY A 146 -2.68 8.77 -7.77
N TYR A 147 -1.57 8.97 -8.47
CA TYR A 147 -1.39 8.47 -9.83
C TYR A 147 -0.79 7.05 -9.83
N PRO A 148 -1.25 6.14 -10.70
CA PRO A 148 -0.62 4.83 -10.85
C PRO A 148 0.73 4.91 -11.58
N ASP A 149 0.87 5.87 -12.49
CA ASP A 149 1.92 5.94 -13.52
C ASP A 149 2.74 7.23 -13.50
N ALA A 150 2.43 8.16 -12.58
CA ALA A 150 3.15 9.41 -12.42
C ALA A 150 3.51 9.70 -10.96
N ILE A 151 4.57 10.49 -10.76
CA ILE A 151 4.94 11.03 -9.45
C ILE A 151 4.24 12.38 -9.25
N GLY A 152 3.60 12.57 -8.10
CA GLY A 152 2.88 13.78 -7.74
C GLY A 152 1.52 13.49 -7.10
N PHE A 153 0.89 14.52 -6.55
CA PHE A 153 -0.41 14.39 -5.89
C PHE A 153 -1.56 14.55 -6.89
N ARG A 154 -2.35 13.49 -7.08
CA ARG A 154 -3.52 13.52 -7.99
C ARG A 154 -4.58 14.54 -7.58
N ALA A 155 -4.73 14.77 -6.28
CA ALA A 155 -5.66 15.77 -5.74
C ALA A 155 -5.11 17.21 -5.78
N GLY A 156 -3.90 17.43 -6.29
CA GLY A 156 -3.24 18.74 -6.25
C GLY A 156 -2.82 19.20 -4.84
N THR A 157 -2.99 18.36 -3.82
CA THR A 157 -2.66 18.66 -2.43
C THR A 157 -1.98 17.48 -1.75
N SER A 158 -1.04 17.79 -0.86
CA SER A 158 -0.39 16.83 0.04
C SER A 158 -1.09 16.69 1.40
N LYS A 159 -2.13 17.50 1.65
CA LYS A 159 -2.87 17.51 2.92
C LYS A 159 -4.12 16.68 2.77
N SER A 160 -4.45 15.92 3.81
CA SER A 160 -5.70 15.16 3.86
C SER A 160 -6.91 16.09 3.89
N TYR A 161 -8.01 15.66 3.29
CA TYR A 161 -9.23 16.45 3.18
C TYR A 161 -10.47 15.57 3.20
N LEU A 162 -11.60 16.11 3.67
CA LEU A 162 -12.89 15.42 3.58
C LEU A 162 -13.36 15.41 2.13
N TRP A 163 -13.76 14.24 1.65
CA TRP A 163 -14.35 14.11 0.33
C TRP A 163 -15.68 14.85 0.27
N TYR A 164 -15.90 15.59 -0.81
CA TYR A 164 -17.17 16.21 -1.12
C TYR A 164 -17.84 15.39 -2.23
N ASP A 165 -18.99 14.80 -1.91
CA ASP A 165 -19.75 14.00 -2.87
C ASP A 165 -20.61 14.93 -3.73
N LEU A 166 -20.09 15.30 -4.90
CA LEU A 166 -20.79 16.15 -5.88
C LEU A 166 -22.14 15.56 -6.30
N SER A 167 -22.31 14.23 -6.30
CA SER A 167 -23.61 13.63 -6.68
C SER A 167 -24.71 13.85 -5.64
N GLN A 168 -24.33 14.19 -4.41
CA GLN A 168 -25.24 14.43 -3.29
C GLN A 168 -25.10 15.84 -2.70
N GLU A 169 -24.26 16.69 -3.30
CA GLU A 169 -23.96 18.06 -2.85
C GLU A 169 -23.68 18.16 -1.34
N LYS A 170 -22.86 17.23 -0.80
CA LYS A 170 -22.56 17.19 0.64
C LYS A 170 -21.12 16.78 0.96
N TYR A 171 -20.60 17.32 2.06
CA TYR A 171 -19.41 16.77 2.69
C TYR A 171 -19.69 15.36 3.21
N SER A 172 -18.77 14.47 2.93
CA SER A 172 -18.81 13.07 3.33
C SER A 172 -17.96 12.86 4.59
N GLY A 173 -18.20 11.78 5.33
CA GLY A 173 -17.38 11.36 6.46
C GLY A 173 -16.05 10.68 6.06
N LEU A 174 -15.70 10.69 4.77
CA LEU A 174 -14.53 10.01 4.22
C LEU A 174 -13.37 11.01 4.08
N ASN A 175 -12.32 10.79 4.84
CA ASN A 175 -11.09 11.58 4.76
C ASN A 175 -10.10 10.95 3.78
N ILE A 176 -9.72 11.70 2.76
CA ILE A 176 -8.83 11.27 1.69
C ILE A 176 -7.39 11.65 2.07
N HIS A 177 -6.48 10.68 1.95
CA HIS A 177 -5.04 10.84 2.18
C HIS A 177 -4.28 10.66 0.85
N PRO A 178 -3.94 11.75 0.15
CA PRO A 178 -3.22 11.66 -1.10
C PRO A 178 -1.80 11.12 -0.93
N PHE A 179 -1.34 10.29 -1.87
CA PHE A 179 0.06 9.87 -1.96
C PHE A 179 0.70 10.43 -3.23
N CYS A 180 2.03 10.56 -3.22
CA CYS A 180 2.78 11.20 -4.31
C CYS A 180 3.76 10.29 -5.05
N ILE A 181 4.13 9.15 -4.46
CA ILE A 181 5.13 8.26 -5.04
C ILE A 181 4.83 6.81 -4.64
N MET A 182 5.06 5.88 -5.57
CA MET A 182 4.84 4.45 -5.37
C MET A 182 5.95 3.65 -6.04
N ASP A 183 6.40 2.57 -5.40
CA ASP A 183 7.40 1.61 -5.90
C ASP A 183 7.18 1.16 -7.35
N VAL A 184 5.96 0.71 -7.68
CA VAL A 184 5.60 0.24 -9.03
C VAL A 184 5.59 1.39 -10.03
N THR A 185 5.18 2.59 -9.63
CA THR A 185 5.26 3.79 -10.49
C THR A 185 6.70 4.07 -10.88
N CYS A 186 7.60 4.16 -9.91
CA CYS A 186 9.00 4.46 -10.17
C CYS A 186 9.67 3.37 -11.01
N LYS A 187 9.50 2.10 -10.63
CA LYS A 187 10.22 0.99 -11.29
C LYS A 187 9.60 0.58 -12.61
N ASN A 188 8.30 0.32 -12.64
CA ASN A 188 7.65 -0.39 -13.75
C ASN A 188 7.04 0.57 -14.78
N TYR A 189 6.47 1.70 -14.35
CA TYR A 189 5.88 2.69 -15.27
C TYR A 189 6.94 3.66 -15.80
N LEU A 190 7.75 4.23 -14.91
CA LEU A 190 8.72 5.26 -15.26
C LEU A 190 10.14 4.73 -15.54
N GLY A 191 10.42 3.47 -15.22
CA GLY A 191 11.74 2.86 -15.46
C GLY A 191 12.90 3.55 -14.71
N LEU A 192 12.62 4.19 -13.57
CA LEU A 192 13.61 4.96 -12.83
C LEU A 192 14.68 4.06 -12.22
N THR A 193 15.92 4.56 -12.19
CA THR A 193 16.98 3.98 -11.38
C THR A 193 16.75 4.28 -9.90
N HIS A 194 17.40 3.50 -9.02
CA HIS A 194 17.34 3.72 -7.57
C HIS A 194 17.70 5.16 -7.19
N ASN A 195 18.81 5.69 -7.73
CA ASN A 195 19.31 7.03 -7.41
C ASN A 195 18.32 8.12 -7.85
N ILE A 196 17.82 8.06 -9.08
CA ILE A 196 16.83 9.02 -9.59
C ILE A 196 15.56 8.99 -8.72
N SER A 197 15.12 7.79 -8.33
CA SER A 197 13.94 7.67 -7.48
C SER A 197 14.16 8.23 -6.07
N ILE A 198 15.36 8.11 -5.51
CA ILE A 198 15.74 8.73 -4.22
C ILE A 198 15.75 10.25 -4.36
N GLU A 199 16.39 10.79 -5.40
CA GLU A 199 16.45 12.22 -5.68
C GLU A 199 15.05 12.85 -5.82
N LYS A 200 14.16 12.20 -6.57
CA LYS A 200 12.76 12.65 -6.70
C LYS A 200 12.04 12.66 -5.35
N SER A 201 12.21 11.61 -4.53
CA SER A 201 11.63 11.58 -3.18
C SER A 201 12.17 12.71 -2.29
N HIS A 202 13.46 13.04 -2.42
CA HIS A 202 14.11 14.08 -1.64
C HIS A 202 13.61 15.47 -2.03
N SER A 203 13.53 15.76 -3.33
CA SER A 203 13.00 17.03 -3.85
C SER A 203 11.55 17.29 -3.41
N ILE A 204 10.69 16.26 -3.44
CA ILE A 204 9.32 16.36 -2.96
C ILE A 204 9.31 16.61 -1.45
N LYS A 205 10.07 15.84 -0.66
CA LYS A 205 10.16 16.03 0.79
C LYS A 205 10.62 17.44 1.17
N GLN A 206 11.61 18.00 0.47
CA GLN A 206 12.06 19.38 0.71
C GLN A 206 10.95 20.40 0.44
N SER A 207 10.24 20.26 -0.67
CA SER A 207 9.11 21.15 -1.01
C SER A 207 8.01 21.06 0.04
N LEU A 208 7.67 19.85 0.48
CA LEU A 208 6.64 19.61 1.50
C LEU A 208 7.07 20.11 2.89
N TYR A 209 8.35 20.01 3.23
CA TYR A 209 8.88 20.56 4.47
C TYR A 209 8.67 22.08 4.55
N LEU A 210 8.96 22.80 3.46
CA LEU A 210 8.75 24.27 3.38
C LEU A 210 7.27 24.66 3.41
N LEU A 211 6.39 23.85 2.83
CA LEU A 211 4.95 24.14 2.72
C LEU A 211 4.10 23.54 3.87
N GLY A 212 4.72 22.84 4.82
CA GLY A 212 4.01 22.13 5.89
C GLY A 212 3.08 21.04 5.37
N GLY A 213 3.49 20.32 4.32
CA GLY A 213 2.75 19.22 3.71
C GLY A 213 3.14 17.84 4.23
N THR A 214 2.39 16.81 3.83
CA THR A 214 2.65 15.42 4.23
C THR A 214 3.24 14.62 3.08
N PHE A 215 4.42 14.04 3.29
CA PHE A 215 5.01 13.09 2.35
C PHE A 215 4.40 11.70 2.56
N CYS A 216 3.46 11.32 1.71
CA CYS A 216 2.85 9.99 1.71
C CYS A 216 3.28 9.21 0.45
N PHE A 217 3.69 7.96 0.66
CA PHE A 217 4.13 7.06 -0.39
C PHE A 217 3.58 5.64 -0.19
N ILE A 218 3.58 4.84 -1.25
CA ILE A 218 3.10 3.46 -1.25
C ILE A 218 4.24 2.52 -1.66
N PHE A 219 4.29 1.34 -1.05
CA PHE A 219 5.09 0.23 -1.54
C PHE A 219 4.39 -1.10 -1.27
N HIS A 220 4.83 -2.15 -1.96
CA HIS A 220 4.30 -3.50 -1.84
C HIS A 220 5.35 -4.41 -1.18
N ASN A 221 4.93 -5.44 -0.43
CA ASN A 221 5.86 -6.39 0.21
C ASN A 221 6.88 -6.98 -0.76
N GLU A 222 6.48 -7.25 -2.01
CA GLU A 222 7.38 -7.77 -3.04
C GLU A 222 8.54 -6.82 -3.35
N SER A 223 8.30 -5.50 -3.32
CA SER A 223 9.29 -4.47 -3.67
C SER A 223 10.45 -4.36 -2.69
N VAL A 224 10.27 -4.87 -1.48
CA VAL A 224 11.22 -4.78 -0.37
C VAL A 224 11.85 -6.13 -0.03
N SER A 225 11.51 -7.19 -0.78
CA SER A 225 12.11 -8.53 -0.67
C SER A 225 13.60 -8.56 -1.03
N ASN A 226 14.07 -7.57 -1.80
CA ASN A 226 15.42 -7.54 -2.41
C ASN A 226 15.69 -8.72 -3.37
N SER A 227 14.65 -9.47 -3.76
CA SER A 227 14.69 -10.54 -4.76
C SER A 227 14.37 -10.00 -6.15
N PHE A 228 14.64 -10.77 -7.21
CA PHE A 228 14.23 -10.38 -8.56
C PHE A 228 12.70 -10.27 -8.66
N PRO A 229 12.12 -9.22 -9.29
CA PRO A 229 12.79 -8.15 -10.05
C PRO A 229 13.12 -6.87 -9.23
N TRP A 230 13.05 -6.92 -7.91
CA TRP A 230 13.12 -5.79 -6.98
C TRP A 230 14.45 -5.65 -6.22
N LYS A 231 15.53 -6.25 -6.74
CA LYS A 231 16.86 -6.13 -6.15
C LYS A 231 17.27 -4.65 -6.03
N GLY A 232 17.65 -4.22 -4.82
CA GLY A 232 18.04 -2.84 -4.49
C GLY A 232 16.90 -1.91 -4.07
N TRP A 233 15.64 -2.25 -4.35
CA TRP A 233 14.49 -1.38 -4.06
C TRP A 233 14.19 -1.24 -2.56
N LYS A 234 14.53 -2.24 -1.74
CA LYS A 234 14.46 -2.12 -0.27
C LYS A 234 15.21 -0.89 0.23
N ASN A 235 16.45 -0.69 -0.20
CA ASN A 235 17.26 0.46 0.19
C ASN A 235 16.69 1.77 -0.35
N THR A 236 16.16 1.75 -1.58
CA THR A 236 15.49 2.91 -2.19
C THR A 236 14.32 3.38 -1.33
N ILE A 237 13.45 2.45 -0.91
CA ILE A 237 12.26 2.76 -0.09
C ILE A 237 12.66 3.18 1.34
N ILE A 238 13.70 2.58 1.93
CA ILE A 238 14.24 3.06 3.22
C ILE A 238 14.67 4.54 3.14
N GLN A 239 15.26 4.96 2.01
CA GLN A 239 15.63 6.37 1.81
C GLN A 239 14.41 7.28 1.62
N TRP A 240 13.27 6.75 1.16
CA TRP A 240 12.01 7.51 1.14
C TRP A 240 11.50 7.78 2.56
N VAL A 241 11.60 6.80 3.47
CA VAL A 241 11.19 6.93 4.88
C VAL A 241 12.00 7.98 5.63
N LYS A 242 13.32 8.05 5.39
CA LYS A 242 14.21 8.98 6.10
C LYS A 242 13.78 10.42 5.87
N GLN A 243 13.78 11.22 6.93
CA GLN A 243 13.51 12.66 6.83
C GLN A 243 14.57 13.33 5.95
N PRO A 244 14.23 14.41 5.23
CA PRO A 244 15.25 15.21 4.55
C PRO A 244 16.29 15.67 5.57
N ILE A 245 17.56 15.65 5.19
CA ILE A 245 18.62 16.21 6.02
C ILE A 245 18.30 17.70 6.16
N SER A 246 18.03 18.16 7.37
CA SER A 246 17.88 19.58 7.66
C SER A 246 19.23 20.23 7.43
N ASN A 247 19.48 20.73 6.23
CA ASN A 247 20.43 21.83 6.09
C ASN A 247 19.68 23.06 6.61
N PRO A 248 20.09 23.67 7.74
CA PRO A 248 19.52 24.93 8.14
C PRO A 248 19.81 25.92 7.02
N ILE A 249 18.77 26.25 6.25
CA ILE A 249 18.80 27.44 5.42
C ILE A 249 18.88 28.57 6.44
N LYS A 250 20.09 29.10 6.66
CA LYS A 250 20.24 30.36 7.37
C LYS A 250 19.35 31.37 6.63
N PRO A 251 18.38 32.02 7.29
CA PRO A 251 17.67 33.12 6.66
C PRO A 251 18.71 34.15 6.21
N GLN A 252 18.60 34.58 4.95
CA GLN A 252 19.33 35.73 4.41
C GLN A 252 18.78 37.02 5.01
#